data_AF-A0A0C3NMZ8-F1
#
_entry.id   AF-A0A0C3NMZ8-F1
#
_cell.length_a   1.000
_cell.length_b   1.000
_cell.length_c   1.000
_cell.angle_alpha   90.00
_cell.angle_beta   90.00
_cell.angle_gamma   90.00
#
_symmetry.space_group_name_H-M   'P 1'
#
loop_
_entity.id
_entity.type
_entity.pdbx_description
1 polymer ?
#
loop_
_entity_poly.entity_id
_entity_poly.type
_entity_poly.pdbx_seq_one_letter_code
_entity_poly.pdbx_strand_id
1 'polypeptide(L)'
;MLAQLFEQLFQSIDSTLITNIFIWAVIFVFLSAWWCDKKNIHSKFREYAPTLMGALGILGTFIGIIIGLLNFNTESIDTSIPVLLGGLKTAFITSIVGMFFAILFNGMDAFFFANKRSALAENNPESVTPEHIYHELKEQNQTLTKLVSGING
;
A
#
# COMPACT_ATOMS: atom_id res chain seq x y z
N MET A 1 8.02 -30.12 -11.25
CA MET A 1 9.00 -29.33 -12.01
C MET A 1 9.07 -27.87 -11.54
N LEU A 2 7.96 -27.11 -11.42
CA LEU A 2 8.04 -25.73 -10.91
C LEU A 2 8.55 -25.61 -9.46
N ALA A 3 8.11 -26.51 -8.56
CA ALA A 3 8.53 -26.49 -7.15
C ALA A 3 10.06 -26.66 -6.99
N GLN A 4 10.67 -27.59 -7.71
CA GLN A 4 12.13 -27.80 -7.71
C GLN A 4 12.91 -26.59 -8.23
N LEU A 5 12.34 -25.87 -9.21
CA LEU A 5 12.95 -24.65 -9.76
C LEU A 5 12.90 -23.51 -8.71
N PHE A 6 11.82 -23.42 -7.94
CA PHE A 6 11.71 -22.54 -6.78
C PHE A 6 12.71 -22.90 -5.67
N GLU A 7 12.84 -24.18 -5.33
CA GLU A 7 13.78 -24.65 -4.31
C GLU A 7 15.24 -24.32 -4.69
N GLN A 8 15.64 -24.55 -5.95
CA GLN A 8 16.99 -24.19 -6.43
C GLN A 8 17.26 -22.68 -6.41
N LEU A 9 16.24 -21.88 -6.77
CA LEU A 9 16.35 -20.42 -6.73
C LEU A 9 16.51 -19.92 -5.28
N PHE A 10 15.88 -20.58 -4.31
CA PHE A 10 15.88 -20.16 -2.92
C PHE A 10 17.06 -20.72 -2.10
N GLN A 11 17.59 -21.89 -2.42
CA GLN A 11 18.76 -22.46 -1.75
C GLN A 11 20.05 -21.66 -2.02
N SER A 12 20.11 -20.93 -3.13
CA SER A 12 21.28 -20.15 -3.52
C SER A 12 21.26 -18.70 -3.04
N ILE A 13 20.17 -18.26 -2.38
CA ILE A 13 19.98 -16.85 -2.00
C ILE A 13 19.98 -16.67 -0.48
N ASP A 14 20.86 -15.79 -0.02
CA ASP A 14 20.94 -15.34 1.38
C ASP A 14 19.67 -14.55 1.79
N SER A 15 19.12 -14.85 2.97
CA SER A 15 17.99 -14.12 3.55
C SER A 15 18.23 -12.61 3.65
N THR A 16 19.48 -12.20 3.86
CA THR A 16 19.89 -10.79 3.90
C THR A 16 19.70 -10.09 2.56
N LEU A 17 20.07 -10.77 1.46
CA LEU A 17 19.94 -10.24 0.11
C LEU A 17 18.47 -10.00 -0.22
N ILE A 18 17.62 -10.96 0.14
CA ILE A 18 16.17 -10.85 -0.07
C ILE A 18 15.60 -9.68 0.72
N THR A 19 15.99 -9.55 2.00
CA THR A 19 15.58 -8.39 2.82
C THR A 19 15.90 -7.07 2.11
N ASN A 20 17.12 -6.93 1.59
CA ASN A 20 17.56 -5.73 0.91
C ASN A 20 16.76 -5.45 -0.38
N ILE A 21 16.48 -6.47 -1.20
CA ILE A 21 15.65 -6.32 -2.41
C ILE A 21 14.27 -5.78 -2.04
N PHE A 22 13.62 -6.35 -1.02
CA PHE A 22 12.29 -5.90 -0.58
C PHE A 22 12.33 -4.46 -0.06
N ILE A 23 13.34 -4.10 0.73
CA ILE A 23 13.50 -2.72 1.21
C ILE A 23 13.66 -1.75 0.04
N TRP A 24 14.54 -2.05 -0.92
CA TRP A 24 14.72 -1.23 -2.11
C TRP A 24 13.45 -1.13 -2.97
N ALA A 25 12.69 -2.22 -3.09
CA ALA A 25 11.42 -2.21 -3.80
C ALA A 25 10.39 -1.30 -3.10
N VAL A 26 10.26 -1.37 -1.77
CA VAL A 26 9.37 -0.48 -1.00
C VAL A 26 9.79 0.97 -1.13
N ILE A 27 11.09 1.27 -1.01
CA ILE A 27 11.64 2.63 -1.20
C ILE A 27 11.35 3.12 -2.63
N PHE A 28 11.54 2.27 -3.64
CA PHE A 28 11.26 2.63 -5.02
C PHE A 28 9.78 2.96 -5.24
N VAL A 29 8.86 2.19 -4.66
CA VAL A 29 7.41 2.48 -4.71
C VAL A 29 7.11 3.78 -3.99
N PHE A 30 7.70 4.02 -2.82
CA PHE A 30 7.54 5.27 -2.06
C PHE A 30 8.02 6.49 -2.86
N LEU A 31 9.23 6.43 -3.44
CA LEU A 31 9.78 7.50 -4.27
C LEU A 31 8.96 7.73 -5.54
N SER A 32 8.50 6.65 -6.19
CA SER A 32 7.64 6.75 -7.36
C SER A 32 6.30 7.41 -7.03
N ALA A 33 5.69 7.04 -5.89
CA ALA A 33 4.46 7.65 -5.42
C ALA A 33 4.64 9.13 -5.08
N TRP A 34 5.73 9.47 -4.38
CA TRP A 34 6.11 10.85 -4.09
C TRP A 34 6.35 11.68 -5.37
N TRP A 35 7.01 11.10 -6.37
CA TRP A 35 7.26 11.78 -7.64
C TRP A 35 5.95 12.05 -8.39
N CYS A 36 5.09 11.04 -8.51
CA CYS A 36 3.77 11.16 -9.12
C CYS A 36 2.91 12.22 -8.41
N ASP A 37 3.00 12.30 -7.09
CA ASP A 37 2.36 13.35 -6.29
C ASP A 37 2.87 14.75 -6.68
N LYS A 38 4.19 14.96 -6.69
CA LYS A 38 4.78 16.27 -7.05
C LYS A 38 4.41 16.72 -8.47
N LYS A 39 4.23 15.79 -9.41
CA LYS A 39 3.85 16.09 -10.79
C LYS A 39 2.33 16.16 -11.01
N ASN A 40 1.49 15.83 -10.04
CA ASN A 40 0.02 15.72 -10.20
C ASN A 40 -0.38 14.74 -11.33
N ILE A 41 0.47 13.76 -11.64
CA ILE A 41 0.26 12.80 -12.73
C ILE A 41 -0.10 11.45 -12.08
N HIS A 42 -1.32 10.96 -12.32
CA HIS A 42 -1.92 9.71 -11.81
C HIS A 42 -2.35 9.70 -10.32
N SER A 43 -3.49 10.34 -10.03
CA SER A 43 -4.17 10.29 -8.71
C SER A 43 -4.45 8.87 -8.21
N LYS A 44 -4.80 7.94 -9.11
CA LYS A 44 -5.10 6.54 -8.77
C LYS A 44 -3.88 5.76 -8.24
N PHE A 45 -2.68 6.03 -8.77
CA PHE A 45 -1.48 5.35 -8.30
C PHE A 45 -1.11 5.79 -6.88
N ARG A 46 -1.31 7.07 -6.56
CA ARG A 46 -1.11 7.61 -5.21
C ARG A 46 -1.98 6.89 -4.18
N GLU A 47 -3.26 6.74 -4.48
CA GLU A 47 -4.22 6.06 -3.58
C GLU A 47 -3.88 4.57 -3.39
N TYR A 48 -3.32 3.93 -4.43
CA TYR A 48 -2.93 2.52 -4.36
C TYR A 48 -1.53 2.27 -3.76
N ALA A 49 -0.64 3.26 -3.78
CA ALA A 49 0.76 3.06 -3.38
C ALA A 49 0.96 2.53 -1.94
N PRO A 50 0.26 3.04 -0.90
CA PRO A 50 0.34 2.48 0.45
C PRO A 50 -0.05 1.01 0.51
N THR A 51 -1.12 0.64 -0.20
CA THR A 51 -1.59 -0.75 -0.31
C THR A 51 -0.52 -1.63 -0.95
N LEU A 52 0.13 -1.14 -2.01
CA LEU A 52 1.21 -1.86 -2.68
C LEU A 52 2.44 -2.05 -1.78
N MET A 53 2.85 -1.04 -1.02
CA MET A 53 3.96 -1.15 -0.06
C MET A 53 3.64 -2.18 1.04
N GLY A 54 2.40 -2.17 1.56
CA GLY A 54 1.94 -3.18 2.51
C GLY A 54 1.95 -4.59 1.92
N ALA A 55 1.44 -4.75 0.69
CA ALA A 55 1.44 -6.04 -0.01
C ALA A 55 2.86 -6.56 -0.28
N LEU A 56 3.80 -5.69 -0.66
CA LEU A 56 5.22 -6.05 -0.79
C LEU A 56 5.81 -6.51 0.55
N GLY A 57 5.45 -5.85 1.65
CA GLY A 57 5.86 -6.26 3.00
C GLY A 57 5.35 -7.66 3.36
N ILE A 58 4.06 -7.94 3.10
CA ILE A 58 3.45 -9.27 3.32
C ILE A 58 4.13 -10.33 2.45
N LEU A 59 4.41 -10.03 1.18
CA LEU A 59 5.08 -10.94 0.27
C LEU A 59 6.50 -11.27 0.76
N GLY A 60 7.25 -10.27 1.23
CA GLY A 60 8.54 -10.46 1.88
C GLY A 60 8.47 -11.36 3.12
N THR A 61 7.40 -11.26 3.92
CA THR A 61 7.17 -12.13 5.08
C THR A 61 7.09 -13.59 4.68
N PHE A 62 6.26 -13.91 3.68
CA PHE A 62 6.11 -15.29 3.22
C PHE A 62 7.41 -15.85 2.65
N ILE A 63 8.13 -15.05 1.87
CA ILE A 63 9.43 -15.43 1.32
C ILE A 63 10.45 -15.67 2.43
N GLY A 64 10.54 -14.79 3.44
CA GLY A 64 11.43 -14.95 4.59
C GLY A 64 11.19 -16.26 5.35
N ILE A 65 9.92 -16.59 5.59
CA ILE A 65 9.53 -17.84 6.25
C ILE A 65 9.91 -19.06 5.39
N ILE A 66 9.66 -19.02 4.08
CA ILE A 66 10.03 -20.11 3.16
C ILE A 66 11.54 -20.37 3.20
N ILE A 67 12.38 -19.34 3.15
CA ILE A 67 13.85 -19.52 3.22
C ILE A 67 14.28 -20.17 4.53
N GLY A 68 13.69 -19.73 5.64
CA GLY A 68 13.99 -20.26 6.97
C GLY A 68 13.59 -21.73 7.11
N LEU A 69 12.51 -22.15 6.46
CA LEU A 69 12.01 -23.53 6.50
C LEU A 69 12.71 -24.46 5.50
N LEU A 70 13.08 -23.97 4.30
CA LEU A 70 13.71 -24.79 3.25
C LEU A 70 15.04 -25.40 3.69
N ASN A 71 15.76 -24.72 4.57
CA ASN A 71 17.05 -25.17 5.10
C ASN A 71 16.94 -25.79 6.51
N PHE A 72 15.73 -25.97 7.03
CA PHE A 72 15.52 -26.50 8.37
C PHE A 72 15.59 -28.04 8.36
N ASN A 73 16.55 -28.61 9.09
CA ASN A 73 16.67 -30.04 9.27
C ASN A 73 16.32 -30.46 10.71
N THR A 74 15.28 -31.28 10.85
CA THR A 74 14.82 -31.82 12.13
C THR A 74 15.81 -32.78 12.80
N GLU A 75 16.72 -33.39 12.03
CA GLU A 75 17.76 -34.28 12.56
C GLU A 75 18.97 -33.50 13.13
N SER A 76 19.09 -32.21 12.79
CA SER A 76 20.20 -31.35 13.19
C SER A 76 19.70 -29.98 13.66
N ILE A 77 18.85 -30.02 14.70
CA ILE A 77 18.12 -28.86 15.24
C ILE A 77 19.08 -27.73 15.63
N ASP A 78 20.21 -28.03 16.27
CA ASP A 78 21.17 -27.02 16.74
C ASP A 78 21.71 -26.14 15.60
N THR A 79 21.86 -26.71 14.41
CA THR A 79 22.30 -25.97 13.21
C THR A 79 21.14 -25.31 12.46
N SER A 80 19.92 -25.82 12.63
CA SER A 80 18.73 -25.39 11.89
C SER A 80 18.00 -24.21 12.54
N ILE A 81 18.05 -24.09 13.88
CA ILE A 81 17.44 -22.98 14.61
C ILE A 81 17.98 -21.61 14.17
N PRO A 82 19.31 -21.38 14.07
CA PRO A 82 19.84 -20.09 13.63
C PRO A 82 19.37 -19.70 12.22
N VAL A 83 19.28 -20.67 11.30
CA VAL A 83 18.82 -20.45 9.93
C VAL A 83 17.33 -20.07 9.91
N LEU A 84 16.50 -20.80 10.65
CA LEU A 84 15.08 -20.49 10.78
C LEU A 84 14.86 -19.09 11.37
N LEU A 85 15.61 -18.73 12.42
CA LEU A 85 15.57 -17.40 13.03
C LEU A 85 16.02 -16.31 12.05
N GLY A 86 17.00 -16.58 11.18
CA GLY A 86 17.40 -15.66 10.12
C GLY A 86 16.30 -15.39 9.10
N GLY A 87 15.60 -16.44 8.65
CA GLY A 87 14.44 -16.32 7.76
C GLY A 87 13.27 -15.59 8.42
N LEU A 88 12.97 -15.90 9.68
CA LEU A 88 11.94 -15.19 10.45
C LEU A 88 12.30 -13.72 10.68
N LYS A 89 13.55 -13.41 11.01
CA LYS A 89 14.02 -12.03 11.16
C LYS A 89 13.81 -11.24 9.87
N THR A 90 14.17 -11.84 8.74
CA THR A 90 13.93 -11.27 7.39
C THR A 90 12.44 -10.97 7.20
N ALA A 91 11.59 -11.96 7.47
CA ALA A 91 10.15 -11.85 7.31
C ALA A 91 9.55 -10.69 8.14
N PHE A 92 9.98 -10.54 9.39
CA PHE A 92 9.52 -9.44 10.24
C PHE A 92 10.01 -8.08 9.75
N ILE A 93 11.28 -7.96 9.36
CA ILE A 93 11.84 -6.68 8.90
C ILE A 93 11.13 -6.20 7.63
N THR A 94 10.91 -7.08 6.65
CA THR A 94 10.23 -6.69 5.40
C THR A 94 8.80 -6.21 5.65
N SER A 95 8.08 -6.85 6.58
CA SER A 95 6.72 -6.45 6.97
C SER A 95 6.69 -5.09 7.65
N ILE A 96 7.58 -4.88 8.63
CA ILE A 96 7.69 -3.61 9.34
C ILE A 96 8.02 -2.47 8.38
N VAL A 97 8.96 -2.68 7.47
CA VAL A 97 9.35 -1.67 6.48
C VAL A 97 8.17 -1.34 5.56
N GLY A 98 7.51 -2.34 4.98
CA GLY A 98 6.35 -2.12 4.10
C GLY A 98 5.22 -1.36 4.79
N MET A 99 4.88 -1.74 6.02
CA MET A 99 3.84 -1.09 6.81
C MET A 99 4.25 0.32 7.24
N PHE A 100 5.50 0.52 7.68
CA PHE A 100 6.01 1.82 8.10
C PHE A 100 5.94 2.83 6.97
N PHE A 101 6.43 2.49 5.77
CA PHE A 101 6.36 3.40 4.62
C PHE A 101 4.92 3.65 4.15
N ALA A 102 4.04 2.65 4.22
CA ALA A 102 2.62 2.83 3.92
C ALA A 102 1.93 3.82 4.88
N ILE A 103 2.16 3.66 6.19
CA ILE A 103 1.62 4.55 7.22
C ILE A 103 2.21 5.96 7.06
N LEU A 104 3.52 6.06 6.83
CA LEU A 104 4.20 7.34 6.61
C LEU A 104 3.60 8.06 5.41
N PHE A 105 3.41 7.37 4.28
CA PHE A 105 2.81 7.96 3.08
C PHE A 105 1.37 8.44 3.33
N ASN A 106 0.52 7.61 3.96
CA ASN A 106 -0.85 8.00 4.31
C ASN A 106 -0.90 9.18 5.27
N GLY A 107 -0.04 9.20 6.29
CA GLY A 107 0.05 10.29 7.25
C GLY A 107 0.48 11.60 6.59
N MET A 108 1.42 11.53 5.65
CA MET A 108 1.85 12.69 4.87
C MET A 108 0.75 13.19 3.94
N ASP A 109 0.06 12.30 3.21
CA ASP A 109 -1.06 12.69 2.34
C ASP A 109 -2.19 13.33 3.16
N ALA A 110 -2.50 12.78 4.34
CA ALA A 110 -3.51 13.33 5.24
C ALA A 110 -3.11 14.72 5.81
N PHE A 111 -1.87 14.90 6.28
CA PHE A 111 -1.45 16.14 6.94
C PHE A 111 -1.13 17.27 5.96
N PHE A 112 -0.55 16.96 4.80
CA PHE A 112 -0.17 17.97 3.80
C PHE A 112 -1.28 18.26 2.77
N PHE A 113 -2.12 17.30 2.43
CA PHE A 113 -2.98 17.38 1.22
C PHE A 113 -4.48 17.21 1.46
N ALA A 114 -4.95 17.05 2.70
CA ALA A 114 -6.37 17.14 3.02
C ALA A 114 -7.02 18.41 2.46
N ASN A 115 -6.28 19.53 2.42
CA ASN A 115 -6.76 20.81 1.90
C ASN A 115 -6.83 20.88 0.36
N LYS A 116 -6.11 20.01 -0.37
CA LYS A 116 -6.02 20.02 -1.84
C LYS A 116 -7.01 19.04 -2.51
N ARG A 117 -7.36 17.96 -1.82
CA ARG A 117 -8.39 16.98 -2.24
C ARG A 117 -9.80 17.58 -2.22
N SER A 118 -10.09 18.45 -1.26
CA SER A 118 -11.35 19.22 -1.18
C SER A 118 -11.53 20.16 -2.38
N ALA A 119 -10.45 20.82 -2.83
CA ALA A 119 -10.50 21.79 -3.94
C ALA A 119 -10.55 21.15 -5.34
N LEU A 120 -10.05 19.91 -5.49
CA LEU A 120 -10.07 19.16 -6.75
C LEU A 120 -11.38 18.38 -6.95
N ALA A 121 -12.01 17.90 -5.87
CA ALA A 121 -13.31 17.24 -5.91
C ALA A 121 -14.44 18.17 -6.40
N GLU A 122 -14.31 19.47 -6.17
CA GLU A 122 -15.30 20.49 -6.56
C GLU A 122 -15.35 20.76 -8.07
N ASN A 123 -14.27 20.49 -8.82
CA ASN A 123 -14.13 20.96 -10.22
C ASN A 123 -14.16 19.84 -11.29
N ASN A 124 -14.08 18.56 -10.92
CA ASN A 124 -14.27 17.44 -11.84
C ASN A 124 -14.50 16.13 -11.07
N PRO A 125 -15.75 15.68 -10.87
CA PRO A 125 -15.99 14.41 -10.22
C PRO A 125 -15.72 13.28 -11.21
N GLU A 126 -14.50 12.71 -11.21
CA GLU A 126 -14.25 11.40 -11.83
C GLU A 126 -15.05 10.28 -11.13
N SER A 127 -15.55 10.54 -9.92
CA SER A 127 -16.52 9.68 -9.23
C SER A 127 -17.55 10.53 -8.50
N VAL A 128 -18.83 10.26 -8.78
CA VAL A 128 -19.96 10.83 -8.03
C VAL A 128 -20.00 10.15 -6.66
N THR A 129 -19.72 10.90 -5.59
CA THR A 129 -19.83 10.40 -4.22
C THR A 129 -21.25 10.64 -3.67
N PRO A 130 -21.69 9.90 -2.64
CA PRO A 130 -22.97 10.14 -1.97
C PRO A 130 -23.16 11.59 -1.50
N GLU A 131 -22.08 12.27 -1.13
CA GLU A 131 -22.07 13.68 -0.74
C GLU A 131 -22.44 14.61 -1.90
N HIS A 132 -21.97 14.34 -3.12
CA HIS A 132 -22.37 15.09 -4.32
C HIS A 132 -23.86 14.92 -4.59
N ILE A 133 -24.38 13.70 -4.46
CA ILE A 133 -25.81 13.42 -4.61
C ILE A 133 -26.61 14.15 -3.54
N TYR A 134 -26.17 14.12 -2.27
CA TYR A 134 -26.83 14.83 -1.19
C TYR A 134 -26.85 16.35 -1.40
N HIS A 135 -25.73 16.93 -1.85
CA HIS A 135 -25.65 18.35 -2.15
C HIS A 135 -26.59 18.75 -3.28
N GLU A 136 -26.55 18.02 -4.41
CA GLU A 136 -27.41 18.26 -5.56
C GLU A 136 -28.90 18.11 -5.22
N LEU A 137 -29.26 17.07 -4.45
CA LEU A 137 -30.64 16.87 -3.96
C LEU A 137 -31.10 18.00 -3.05
N LYS A 138 -30.22 18.52 -2.19
CA LYS A 138 -30.52 19.63 -1.30
C LYS A 138 -30.71 20.93 -2.09
N GLU A 139 -29.87 21.19 -3.08
CA GLU A 139 -29.95 22.38 -3.94
C GLU A 139 -31.22 22.35 -4.80
N GLN A 140 -31.58 21.19 -5.35
CA GLN A 140 -32.84 20.97 -6.03
C GLN A 140 -34.05 21.21 -5.11
N ASN A 141 -34.01 20.71 -3.87
CA ASN A 141 -35.09 20.92 -2.91
C ASN A 141 -35.28 22.41 -2.56
N GLN A 142 -34.19 23.16 -2.40
CA GLN A 142 -34.23 24.61 -2.18
C GLN A 142 -34.83 25.35 -3.38
N THR A 143 -34.49 24.94 -4.60
CA THR A 143 -35.03 25.53 -5.84
C THR A 143 -36.53 25.25 -5.97
N LEU A 144 -36.96 24.02 -5.68
CA LEU A 144 -38.39 23.66 -5.64
C LEU A 144 -39.15 24.49 -4.58
N THR A 145 -38.57 24.68 -3.40
CA THR A 145 -39.17 25.50 -2.34
C THR A 145 -39.34 26.96 -2.79
N LYS A 146 -38.33 27.51 -3.49
CA LYS A 146 -38.42 28.87 -4.06
C LYS A 146 -39.52 28.97 -5.10
N LEU A 147 -39.65 27.99 -6.01
CA LEU A 147 -40.72 27.96 -7.01
C LEU A 147 -42.11 27.89 -6.36
N VAL A 148 -42.29 27.02 -5.36
CA VAL A 148 -43.56 26.91 -4.63
C VAL A 148 -43.90 28.24 -3.93
N SER A 149 -42.92 28.90 -3.31
CA SER A 149 -43.13 30.20 -2.67
C SER A 149 -43.48 31.31 -3.67
N GLY A 150 -42.92 31.27 -4.88
CA GLY A 150 -43.22 32.23 -5.95
C GLY A 150 -44.53 31.97 -6.69
N ILE A 151 -45.13 30.79 -6.55
CA ILE A 151 -46.47 30.45 -7.08
C ILE A 151 -47.58 30.83 -6.09
N ASN A 152 -47.28 30.81 -4.79
CA ASN A 152 -48.23 31.14 -3.72
C ASN A 152 -48.25 32.62 -3.30
N GLY A 153 -47.39 33.46 -3.88
CA GLY A 153 -47.38 34.92 -3.72
C GLY A 153 -47.81 35.62 -4.98
#